data_AF-A0A1I4C8F1-F1
#
_entry.id   AF-A0A1I4C8F1-F1
#
_cell.length_a   1.000
_cell.length_b   1.000
_cell.length_c   1.000
_cell.angle_alpha   90.00
_cell.angle_beta   90.00
_cell.angle_gamma   90.00
#
_symmetry.space_group_name_H-M   'P 1'
#
loop_
_entity.id
_entity.type
_entity.pdbx_description
1 polymer ?
#
loop_
_entity_poly.entity_id
_entity_poly.type
_entity_poly.pdbx_seq_one_letter_code
_entity_poly.pdbx_strand_id
1 'polypeptide(L)'
;MSTRAQIAIQTGPEEWAHVYTHFYGYPAHMLPALAAWTPEDILAAREIRQVRADELDCFDPPRAPRILPRPTCELSYLYIWQDSGWVDFPDHAE
;
A
#
# COMPACT_ATOMS: atom_id res chain seq x y z
N MET A 1 18.99 2.00 -0.71
CA MET A 1 17.99 2.30 -1.75
C MET A 1 16.63 2.37 -1.07
N SER A 2 15.85 3.42 -1.32
CA SER A 2 14.45 3.51 -0.86
C SER A 2 13.56 2.95 -1.97
N THR A 3 12.76 1.94 -1.64
CA THR A 3 11.81 1.34 -2.56
C THR A 3 10.49 2.09 -2.42
N ARG A 4 9.86 2.42 -3.55
CA ARG A 4 8.57 3.12 -3.60
C ARG A 4 7.49 2.16 -4.05
N ALA A 5 6.39 2.12 -3.32
CA ALA A 5 5.28 1.23 -3.60
C ALA A 5 3.93 1.92 -3.36
N GLN A 6 2.87 1.27 -3.81
CA GLN A 6 1.49 1.64 -3.54
C GLN A 6 0.81 0.51 -2.79
N ILE A 7 -0.15 0.87 -1.95
CA ILE A 7 -1.11 -0.06 -1.36
C ILE A 7 -2.48 0.37 -1.86
N ALA A 8 -3.16 -0.50 -2.61
CA ALA A 8 -4.49 -0.22 -3.12
C ALA A 8 -5.55 -1.01 -2.35
N ILE A 9 -6.58 -0.28 -1.92
CA ILE A 9 -7.69 -0.80 -1.12
C ILE A 9 -8.99 -0.45 -1.82
N GLN A 10 -9.83 -1.45 -2.06
CA GLN A 10 -11.14 -1.24 -2.65
C GLN A 10 -12.07 -0.58 -1.62
N THR A 11 -12.58 0.61 -1.96
CA THR A 11 -13.54 1.36 -1.13
C THR A 11 -14.95 1.37 -1.73
N GLY A 12 -15.09 0.95 -2.99
CA GLY A 12 -16.36 0.84 -3.71
C GLY A 12 -16.23 -0.02 -4.97
N PRO A 13 -17.31 -0.24 -5.74
CA PRO A 13 -17.31 -1.12 -6.92
C PRO A 13 -16.23 -0.79 -7.96
N GLU A 14 -15.99 0.50 -8.18
CA GLU A 14 -14.98 1.04 -9.10
C GLU A 14 -14.14 2.11 -8.40
N GLU A 15 -13.88 1.94 -7.10
CA GLU A 15 -13.11 2.90 -6.31
C GLU A 15 -12.03 2.17 -5.54
N TRP A 16 -10.79 2.49 -5.90
CA TRP A 16 -9.59 1.96 -5.27
C TRP A 16 -8.75 3.11 -4.75
N ALA A 17 -8.62 3.20 -3.44
CA ALA A 17 -7.76 4.15 -2.77
C ALA A 17 -6.32 3.64 -2.79
N HIS A 18 -5.43 4.40 -3.41
CA HIS A 18 -4.01 4.11 -3.55
C HIS A 18 -3.23 4.97 -2.55
N VAL A 19 -2.76 4.32 -1.50
CA VAL A 19 -1.87 4.90 -0.48
C VAL A 19 -0.44 4.77 -0.94
N TYR A 20 0.28 5.89 -0.93
CA TYR A 20 1.69 5.91 -1.25
C TYR A 20 2.52 5.43 -0.06
N THR A 21 3.50 4.56 -0.32
CA THR A 21 4.38 4.04 0.73
C THR A 21 5.84 3.95 0.30
N HIS A 22 6.73 4.38 1.19
CA HIS A 22 8.15 4.06 1.11
C HIS A 22 8.48 2.91 2.06
N PHE A 23 9.49 2.14 1.71
CA PHE A 23 10.14 1.27 2.67
C PHE A 23 11.62 1.08 2.34
N TYR A 24 12.38 0.72 3.37
CA TYR A 24 13.76 0.30 3.23
C TYR A 24 13.82 -1.21 3.16
N GLY A 25 14.42 -1.73 2.08
CA GLY A 25 14.65 -3.17 1.93
C GLY A 25 13.92 -3.78 0.74
N TYR A 26 13.81 -5.11 0.79
CA TYR A 26 13.26 -5.92 -0.28
C TYR A 26 11.73 -6.05 -0.15
N PRO A 27 10.97 -6.09 -1.26
CA PRO A 27 9.49 -6.21 -1.25
C PRO A 27 8.95 -7.33 -0.39
N ALA A 28 9.67 -8.46 -0.32
CA ALA A 28 9.30 -9.60 0.53
C ALA A 28 9.20 -9.25 2.04
N HIS A 29 9.79 -8.14 2.50
CA HIS A 29 9.64 -7.68 3.88
C HIS A 29 8.36 -6.87 4.11
N MET A 30 7.72 -6.37 3.04
CA MET A 30 6.53 -5.55 3.14
C MET A 30 5.31 -6.37 3.57
N LEU A 31 5.09 -7.54 2.97
CA LEU A 31 3.91 -8.38 3.29
C LEU A 31 3.85 -8.79 4.76
N PRO A 32 4.93 -9.29 5.40
CA PRO A 32 4.93 -9.56 6.83
C PRO A 32 4.68 -8.32 7.70
N ALA A 33 5.16 -7.15 7.28
CA ALA A 33 4.92 -5.90 8.01
C ALA A 33 3.47 -5.41 7.86
N LEU A 34 2.91 -5.49 6.66
CA LEU A 34 1.51 -5.15 6.37
C LEU A 34 0.52 -6.08 7.06
N ALA A 35 0.86 -7.36 7.26
CA ALA A 35 -0.01 -8.33 7.92
C ALA A 35 -0.48 -7.92 9.33
N ALA A 36 0.21 -6.98 9.98
CA ALA A 36 -0.18 -6.44 11.27
C ALA A 36 -1.29 -5.36 11.18
N TRP A 37 -1.60 -4.86 9.99
CA TRP A 37 -2.48 -3.70 9.77
C TRP A 37 -3.71 -4.05 8.94
N THR A 38 -4.84 -3.46 9.30
CA THR A 38 -6.07 -3.58 8.51
C THR A 38 -6.08 -2.56 7.36
N PRO A 39 -6.93 -2.75 6.35
CA PRO A 39 -7.14 -1.73 5.32
C PRO A 39 -7.52 -0.35 5.88
N GLU A 40 -8.33 -0.30 6.95
CA GLU A 40 -8.74 0.94 7.60
C GLU A 40 -7.55 1.69 8.21
N ASP A 41 -6.61 0.98 8.84
CA ASP A 41 -5.38 1.58 9.40
C ASP A 41 -4.54 2.21 8.29
N ILE A 42 -4.36 1.50 7.18
CA ILE A 42 -3.60 1.98 6.02
C ILE A 42 -4.28 3.19 5.37
N LEU A 43 -5.61 3.19 5.26
CA LEU A 43 -6.37 4.35 4.76
C LEU A 43 -6.24 5.56 5.68
N ALA A 44 -6.28 5.35 7.00
CA ALA A 44 -6.11 6.41 7.99
C ALA A 44 -4.71 7.03 7.96
N ALA A 45 -3.69 6.23 7.65
CA ALA A 45 -2.30 6.70 7.51
C ALA A 45 -2.09 7.63 6.30
N ARG A 46 -2.88 7.47 5.23
CA ARG A 46 -2.93 8.30 4.01
C ARG A 46 -1.66 8.34 3.14
N GLU A 47 -0.49 8.56 3.72
CA GLU A 47 0.82 8.54 3.06
C GLU A 47 1.91 8.05 4.04
N ILE A 48 2.56 6.94 3.71
CA ILE A 48 3.43 6.20 4.63
C ILE A 48 4.90 6.32 4.20
N ARG A 49 5.78 6.68 5.14
CA ARG A 49 7.23 6.68 4.95
C ARG A 49 7.86 5.32 5.23
N GLN A 50 7.33 4.58 6.20
CA GLN A 50 7.77 3.22 6.48
C GLN A 50 6.66 2.40 7.15
N VAL A 51 6.40 1.21 6.61
CA VAL A 51 5.55 0.19 7.27
C VAL A 51 6.45 -0.69 8.14
N ARG A 52 6.08 -0.83 9.42
CA ARG A 52 6.64 -1.83 10.33
C ARG A 52 5.49 -2.60 10.98
N ALA A 53 5.75 -3.77 11.53
CA ALA A 53 4.70 -4.58 12.17
C ALA A 53 4.15 -3.92 13.46
N ASP A 54 4.89 -2.99 14.05
CA ASP A 54 4.56 -2.29 15.30
C ASP A 54 4.25 -0.80 15.11
N GLU A 55 4.59 -0.20 13.95
CA GLU A 55 4.38 1.22 13.69
C GLU A 55 4.18 1.53 12.18
N LEU A 56 3.25 2.44 11.88
CA LEU A 56 3.16 3.13 10.59
C LEU A 56 3.80 4.53 10.69
N ASP A 57 5.04 4.67 10.22
CA ASP A 57 5.71 5.98 10.12
C ASP A 57 5.10 6.76 8.95
N CYS A 58 4.29 7.76 9.24
CA CYS A 58 3.53 8.54 8.26
C CYS A 58 4.24 9.85 7.89
N PHE A 59 3.96 10.37 6.69
CA PHE A 59 4.38 11.73 6.35
C PHE A 59 3.52 12.77 7.10
N ASP A 60 4.14 13.90 7.44
CA ASP A 60 3.46 15.06 8.01
C ASP A 60 3.88 16.34 7.24
N PRO A 61 2.96 16.98 6.49
CA PRO A 61 1.57 16.58 6.26
C PRO A 61 1.44 15.39 5.28
N PRO A 62 0.48 14.47 5.48
CA PRO A 62 0.26 13.37 4.54
C PRO A 62 -0.59 13.82 3.35
N ARG A 63 -0.25 13.35 2.15
CA ARG A 63 -1.10 13.49 0.96
C ARG A 63 -2.32 12.58 1.07
N ALA A 64 -3.42 12.99 0.43
CA ALA A 64 -4.61 12.13 0.34
C ALA A 64 -4.35 10.93 -0.59
N PRO A 65 -4.94 9.76 -0.33
CA PRO A 65 -4.89 8.63 -1.25
C PRO A 65 -5.47 9.02 -2.62
N ARG A 66 -4.85 8.54 -3.71
CA ARG A 66 -5.43 8.69 -5.05
C ARG A 66 -6.53 7.67 -5.26
N ILE A 67 -7.67 8.10 -5.77
CA ILE A 67 -8.77 7.19 -6.13
C ILE A 67 -8.66 6.85 -7.62
N LEU A 68 -8.64 5.56 -7.94
CA LEU A 68 -8.59 5.03 -9.31
C LEU A 68 -9.68 3.96 -9.50
N PRO A 69 -10.12 3.70 -10.74
CA PRO A 69 -11.18 2.72 -11.01
C PRO A 69 -10.76 1.26 -10.79
N ARG A 70 -9.46 0.99 -10.72
CA ARG A 70 -8.87 -0.34 -10.57
C ARG A 70 -7.50 -0.27 -9.91
N PRO A 71 -6.98 -1.37 -9.32
CA PRO A 71 -5.60 -1.44 -8.86
C PRO A 71 -4.65 -1.11 -10.02
N THR A 72 -3.78 -0.12 -9.82
CA THR A 72 -2.86 0.35 -10.86
C THR A 72 -1.47 0.54 -10.25
N CYS A 73 -0.48 -0.20 -10.77
CA CYS A 73 0.91 -0.06 -10.35
C CYS A 73 1.54 1.12 -11.10
N GLU A 74 1.62 2.28 -10.45
CA GLU A 74 2.29 3.48 -10.97
C GLU A 74 3.74 3.62 -10.42
N LEU A 75 4.15 2.71 -9.53
CA LEU A 75 5.47 2.68 -8.87
C LEU A 75 6.14 1.31 -9.05
N SER A 76 7.12 0.97 -8.21
CA SER A 76 7.87 -0.28 -8.33
C SER A 76 7.09 -1.51 -7.88
N TYR A 77 6.19 -1.35 -6.91
CA TYR A 77 5.38 -2.44 -6.36
C TYR A 77 3.99 -1.94 -6.01
N LEU A 78 3.01 -2.83 -6.12
CA LEU A 78 1.64 -2.61 -5.68
C LEU A 78 1.23 -3.76 -4.77
N TYR A 79 0.60 -3.44 -3.65
CA TYR A 79 0.01 -4.41 -2.74
C TYR A 79 -1.50 -4.18 -2.68
N ILE A 80 -2.27 -5.26 -2.66
CA ILE A 80 -3.73 -5.18 -2.54
C ILE A 80 -4.21 -6.02 -1.35
N TRP A 81 -5.38 -5.64 -0.82
CA TRP A 81 -6.10 -6.47 0.14
C TRP A 81 -7.06 -7.40 -0.59
N GLN A 82 -6.87 -8.72 -0.44
CA GLN A 82 -7.68 -9.76 -1.05
C GLN A 82 -7.85 -10.93 -0.08
N ASP A 83 -9.02 -11.54 -0.03
CA ASP A 83 -9.29 -12.74 0.78
C ASP A 83 -8.81 -12.64 2.25
N SER A 84 -9.00 -11.44 2.85
CA SER A 84 -8.56 -11.11 4.22
C SER A 84 -7.05 -11.10 4.45
N GLY A 85 -6.26 -10.85 3.40
CA GLY A 85 -4.81 -10.68 3.51
C GLY A 85 -4.22 -9.71 2.48
N TRP A 86 -2.98 -9.29 2.75
CA TRP A 86 -2.19 -8.51 1.80
C TRP A 86 -1.49 -9.43 0.80
N VAL A 87 -1.56 -9.08 -0.48
CA VAL A 87 -0.83 -9.77 -1.54
C VAL A 87 -0.06 -8.76 -2.39
N ASP A 88 1.10 -9.18 -2.88
CA ASP A 88 1.78 -8.46 -3.97
C ASP A 88 0.89 -8.59 -5.21
N PHE A 89 0.62 -7.47 -5.87
CA PHE A 89 -0.07 -7.42 -7.15
C PHE A 89 1.00 -7.38 -8.24
N PRO A 90 1.41 -8.55 -8.78
CA PRO A 90 2.36 -8.57 -9.87
C PRO A 90 1.77 -7.77 -11.03
N ASP A 91 2.56 -6.83 -11.55
CA ASP A 91 2.30 -6.23 -12.84
C ASP A 91 2.33 -7.36 -13.88
N HIS A 92 1.17 -7.94 -14.19
CA HIS A 92 1.01 -8.77 -15.36
C HIS A 92 0.91 -7.84 -16.58
N ALA A 93 2.03 -7.20 -16.91
CA ALA A 93 2.37 -6.89 -18.28
C ALA A 93 3.18 -8.07 -18.81
N GLU A 94 2.47 -9.07 -19.37
CA GLU A 94 3.03 -9.92 -20.42
C GLU A 94 3.37 -9.08 -21.66
#